data_AF-A0A2G9Z2D0-F1
#
_entry.id   AF-A0A2G9Z2D0-F1
#
_cell.length_a   1.000
_cell.length_b   1.000
_cell.length_c   1.000
_cell.angle_alpha   90.00
_cell.angle_beta   90.00
_cell.angle_gamma   90.00
#
_symmetry.space_group_name_H-M   'P 1'
#
loop_
_entity.id
_entity.type
_entity.pdbx_description
1 polymer ?
#
loop_
_entity_poly.entity_id
_entity_poly.type
_entity_poly.pdbx_seq_one_letter_code
_entity_poly.pdbx_strand_id
1 'polypeptide(L)'
;MENNLKNLAFEWVMTDPEKAQIASDYYCQMRDAFEAHNNRVPDELIRNGMGEDLAYLIYSMLGELGNNSFDHNLANWPNIPGVFFSVEYDSKTGTAIIADRGLGVLNTLRKAAPDLKNDEEALELAFTKKIPAAYLKIEAMD
;
A
#
# COMPACT_ATOMS: atom_id res chain seq x y z
N MET A 1 13.90 15.91 -4.81
CA MET A 1 13.86 14.56 -5.40
C MET A 1 12.55 13.89 -5.00
N GLU A 2 12.19 13.89 -3.71
CA GLU A 2 10.90 13.44 -3.16
C GLU A 2 9.63 13.90 -3.91
N ASN A 3 9.56 15.18 -4.31
CA ASN A 3 8.43 15.70 -5.10
C ASN A 3 8.24 14.99 -6.46
N ASN A 4 9.27 14.36 -7.02
CA ASN A 4 9.17 13.68 -8.31
C ASN A 4 8.51 12.31 -8.17
N LEU A 5 8.98 11.47 -7.24
CA LEU A 5 8.40 10.12 -7.04
C LEU A 5 6.95 10.16 -6.58
N LYS A 6 6.60 11.09 -5.68
CA LYS A 6 5.21 11.27 -5.26
C LYS A 6 4.31 11.65 -6.44
N ASN A 7 4.79 12.54 -7.31
CA ASN A 7 4.05 12.91 -8.52
C ASN A 7 3.93 11.74 -9.48
N LEU A 8 4.99 10.96 -9.70
CA LEU A 8 4.95 9.77 -10.54
C LEU A 8 3.95 8.72 -10.01
N ALA A 9 3.95 8.46 -8.70
CA ALA A 9 2.99 7.56 -8.08
C ALA A 9 1.55 8.07 -8.23
N PHE A 10 1.34 9.36 -7.99
CA PHE A 10 0.02 9.98 -8.13
C PHE A 10 -0.47 9.97 -9.58
N GLU A 11 0.37 10.37 -10.53
CA GLU A 11 0.07 10.31 -11.96
C GLU A 11 -0.25 8.88 -12.38
N TRP A 12 0.51 7.89 -11.92
CA TRP A 12 0.25 6.48 -12.20
C TRP A 12 -1.11 6.02 -11.65
N VAL A 13 -1.53 6.46 -10.45
CA VAL A 13 -2.85 6.11 -9.88
C VAL A 13 -4.00 6.84 -10.57
N MET A 14 -3.79 8.09 -10.99
CA MET A 14 -4.87 8.96 -11.47
C MET A 14 -5.08 8.91 -12.99
N THR A 15 -4.07 8.49 -13.76
CA THR A 15 -4.17 8.45 -15.23
C THR A 15 -5.13 7.35 -15.70
N ASP A 16 -5.69 7.51 -16.90
CA ASP A 16 -6.43 6.43 -17.56
C ASP A 16 -5.59 5.15 -17.64
N PRO A 17 -6.14 3.96 -17.33
CA PRO A 17 -5.38 2.70 -17.34
C PRO A 17 -4.62 2.45 -18.66
N GLU A 18 -5.22 2.77 -19.81
CA GLU A 18 -4.60 2.56 -21.13
C GLU A 18 -3.36 3.44 -21.37
N LYS A 19 -3.21 4.52 -20.60
CA LYS A 19 -2.10 5.48 -20.71
C LYS A 19 -1.15 5.41 -19.51
N ALA A 20 -1.49 4.63 -18.48
CA ALA A 20 -0.68 4.50 -17.29
C ALA A 20 0.62 3.75 -17.64
N GLN A 21 1.72 4.50 -17.72
CA GLN A 21 3.06 3.97 -17.90
C GLN A 21 3.86 4.20 -16.63
N ILE A 22 4.63 3.20 -16.26
CA ILE A 22 5.49 3.25 -15.08
C ILE A 22 6.74 2.41 -15.36
N ALA A 23 7.89 2.89 -14.90
CA ALA A 23 9.12 2.12 -15.00
C ALA A 23 8.99 0.82 -14.19
N SER A 24 9.52 -0.28 -14.72
CA SER A 24 9.47 -1.59 -14.06
C SER A 24 10.02 -1.56 -12.64
N ASP A 25 10.99 -0.70 -12.37
CA ASP A 25 11.66 -0.59 -11.08
C ASP A 25 10.73 -0.10 -9.96
N TYR A 26 9.66 0.61 -10.32
CA TYR A 26 8.66 1.12 -9.38
C TYR A 26 7.36 0.32 -9.42
N TYR A 27 7.19 -0.62 -10.35
CA TYR A 27 5.93 -1.33 -10.55
C TYR A 27 6.02 -2.80 -10.15
N CYS A 28 5.28 -3.16 -9.11
CA CYS A 28 5.15 -4.53 -8.64
C CYS A 28 3.76 -5.06 -9.02
N GLN A 29 3.67 -5.74 -10.17
CA GLN A 29 2.39 -6.28 -10.66
C GLN A 29 1.81 -7.36 -9.72
N MET A 30 2.67 -8.17 -9.12
CA MET A 30 2.31 -9.30 -8.27
C MET A 30 2.99 -9.20 -6.90
N ARG A 31 2.44 -9.92 -5.92
CA ARG A 31 2.91 -9.89 -4.53
C ARG A 31 4.37 -10.34 -4.40
N ASP A 32 4.75 -11.38 -5.13
CA ASP A 32 6.12 -11.90 -5.15
C ASP A 32 7.14 -10.84 -5.63
N ALA A 33 6.78 -10.05 -6.65
CA ALA A 33 7.60 -8.92 -7.11
C ALA A 33 7.74 -7.85 -6.02
N PHE A 34 6.63 -7.51 -5.34
CA PHE A 34 6.65 -6.57 -4.21
C PHE A 34 7.50 -7.08 -3.05
N GLU A 35 7.30 -8.32 -2.62
CA GLU A 35 8.07 -8.94 -1.54
C GLU A 35 9.57 -8.99 -1.89
N ALA A 36 9.91 -9.33 -3.12
CA ALA A 36 11.30 -9.30 -3.59
C ALA A 36 11.93 -7.90 -3.56
N HIS A 37 11.15 -6.84 -3.79
CA HIS A 37 11.61 -5.45 -3.63
C HIS A 37 11.73 -5.08 -2.16
N ASN A 38 10.71 -5.35 -1.34
CA ASN A 38 10.71 -5.03 0.09
C ASN A 38 11.85 -5.74 0.83
N ASN A 39 12.18 -6.98 0.46
CA ASN A 39 13.29 -7.75 1.04
C ASN A 39 14.67 -7.08 0.89
N ARG A 40 14.83 -6.15 -0.07
CA ARG A 40 16.10 -5.40 -0.27
C ARG A 40 16.16 -4.12 0.56
N VAL A 41 15.03 -3.65 1.09
CA VAL A 41 14.92 -2.36 1.79
C VAL A 41 15.81 -2.30 3.03
N PRO A 42 15.86 -3.31 3.93
CA PRO A 42 16.76 -3.26 5.08
C PRO A 42 18.22 -3.03 4.69
N ASP A 43 18.72 -3.80 3.72
CA ASP A 43 20.10 -3.71 3.25
C ASP A 43 20.41 -2.35 2.63
N GLU A 44 19.46 -1.75 1.90
CA GLU A 44 19.61 -0.41 1.32
C GLU A 44 19.62 0.67 2.40
N LEU A 45 18.72 0.61 3.39
CA LEU A 45 18.66 1.58 4.47
C LEU A 45 19.89 1.52 5.37
N ILE A 46 20.34 0.31 5.73
CA ILE A 46 21.53 0.08 6.57
C ILE A 46 22.79 0.58 5.85
N ARG A 47 22.96 0.27 4.55
CA ARG A 47 24.08 0.77 3.76
C ARG A 47 24.13 2.30 3.70
N ASN A 48 22.99 2.96 3.79
CA ASN A 48 22.86 4.41 3.82
C ASN A 48 22.87 5.00 5.23
N GLY A 49 23.27 4.23 6.25
CA GLY A 49 23.54 4.69 7.61
C GLY A 49 22.37 4.59 8.58
N MET A 50 21.27 3.91 8.20
CA MET A 50 20.18 3.62 9.13
C MET A 50 20.58 2.52 10.12
N GLY A 51 20.12 2.63 11.37
CA GLY A 51 20.26 1.55 12.34
C GLY A 51 19.44 0.31 11.94
N GLU A 52 20.00 -0.88 12.20
CA GLU A 52 19.43 -2.17 11.81
C GLU A 52 18.01 -2.39 12.32
N ASP A 53 17.77 -2.14 13.62
CA ASP A 53 16.44 -2.28 14.23
C ASP A 53 15.37 -1.44 13.53
N LEU A 54 15.71 -0.19 13.19
CA LEU A 54 14.80 0.71 12.49
C LEU A 54 14.57 0.28 11.05
N ALA A 55 15.61 -0.20 10.36
CA ALA A 55 15.52 -0.68 8.99
C ALA A 55 14.58 -1.90 8.88
N TYR A 56 14.72 -2.87 9.81
CA TYR A 56 13.81 -4.03 9.85
C TYR A 56 12.40 -3.69 10.31
N LEU A 57 12.24 -2.70 11.21
CA LEU A 57 10.92 -2.19 11.56
C LEU A 57 10.22 -1.57 10.34
N ILE A 58 10.94 -0.77 9.55
CA ILE A 58 10.41 -0.20 8.29
C ILE A 58 10.04 -1.31 7.31
N TYR A 59 10.91 -2.31 7.11
CA TYR A 59 10.59 -3.47 6.28
C TYR A 59 9.29 -4.16 6.69
N SER A 60 9.08 -4.39 7.99
CA SER A 60 7.86 -5.00 8.51
C SER A 60 6.65 -4.10 8.24
N MET A 61 6.75 -2.80 8.50
CA MET A 61 5.65 -1.85 8.24
C MET A 61 5.28 -1.78 6.75
N LEU A 62 6.28 -1.69 5.86
CA LEU A 62 6.06 -1.67 4.42
C LEU A 62 5.45 -2.98 3.93
N GLY A 63 5.90 -4.12 4.48
CA GLY A 63 5.34 -5.44 4.18
C GLY A 63 3.85 -5.52 4.50
N GLU A 64 3.44 -5.12 5.70
CA GLU A 64 2.03 -5.09 6.11
C GLU A 64 1.20 -4.14 5.22
N LEU A 65 1.71 -2.94 4.95
CA LEU A 65 1.01 -1.95 4.12
C LEU A 65 0.85 -2.42 2.67
N GLY A 66 1.90 -2.95 2.06
CA GLY A 66 1.86 -3.42 0.67
C GLY A 66 1.06 -4.71 0.51
N ASN A 67 1.14 -5.64 1.46
CA ASN A 67 0.36 -6.87 1.42
C ASN A 67 -1.14 -6.61 1.51
N ASN A 68 -1.56 -5.61 2.29
CA ASN A 68 -2.95 -5.16 2.32
C ASN A 68 -3.48 -4.79 0.93
N SER A 69 -2.67 -4.14 0.09
CA SER A 69 -3.06 -3.83 -1.30
C SER A 69 -3.34 -5.09 -2.10
N PHE A 70 -2.59 -6.18 -1.91
CA PHE A 70 -2.85 -7.43 -2.63
C PHE A 70 -4.00 -8.25 -2.03
N ASP A 71 -4.12 -8.31 -0.71
CA ASP A 71 -5.15 -9.10 -0.02
C ASP A 71 -6.56 -8.54 -0.29
N HIS A 72 -6.73 -7.22 -0.21
CA HIS A 72 -8.05 -6.60 -0.42
C HIS A 72 -8.49 -6.57 -1.88
N ASN A 73 -7.54 -6.59 -2.82
CA ASN A 73 -7.82 -6.52 -4.25
C ASN A 73 -7.69 -7.87 -4.96
N LEU A 74 -7.43 -8.98 -4.24
CA LEU A 74 -7.32 -10.30 -4.84
C LEU A 74 -8.58 -10.62 -5.66
N ALA A 75 -8.39 -10.88 -6.96
CA ALA A 75 -9.43 -11.07 -7.98
C ALA A 75 -10.40 -9.89 -8.19
N ASN A 76 -10.18 -8.73 -7.57
CA ASN A 76 -11.08 -7.57 -7.58
C ASN A 76 -10.38 -6.25 -7.93
N TRP A 77 -9.21 -6.30 -8.57
CA TRP A 77 -8.56 -5.12 -9.11
C TRP A 77 -9.50 -4.41 -10.12
N PRO A 78 -9.82 -3.12 -9.92
CA PRO A 78 -10.69 -2.38 -10.82
C PRO A 78 -10.14 -2.23 -12.25
N ASN A 79 -8.81 -2.20 -12.38
CA ASN A 79 -8.13 -2.00 -13.66
C ASN A 79 -6.78 -2.74 -13.70
N ILE A 80 -5.65 -2.02 -13.69
CA ILE A 80 -4.29 -2.54 -13.67
C ILE A 80 -4.01 -3.08 -12.27
N PRO A 81 -3.68 -4.38 -12.14
CA PRO A 81 -3.33 -4.96 -10.86
C PRO A 81 -1.93 -4.52 -10.40
N GLY A 82 -1.70 -4.58 -9.10
CA GLY A 82 -0.37 -4.36 -8.51
C GLY A 82 -0.21 -2.98 -7.89
N VAL A 83 1.02 -2.68 -7.48
CA VAL A 83 1.36 -1.51 -6.69
C VAL A 83 2.54 -0.74 -7.28
N PHE A 84 2.49 0.59 -7.18
CA PHE A 84 3.68 1.43 -7.19
C PHE A 84 4.40 1.23 -5.86
N PHE A 85 5.71 0.96 -5.90
CA PHE A 85 6.53 0.85 -4.72
C PHE A 85 7.90 1.52 -4.91
N SER A 86 8.27 2.40 -3.98
CA SER A 86 9.61 2.99 -3.93
C SER A 86 10.02 3.31 -2.50
N VAL A 87 11.32 3.20 -2.20
CA VAL A 87 11.92 3.68 -0.95
C VAL A 87 13.15 4.51 -1.30
N GLU A 88 13.21 5.74 -0.79
CA GLU A 88 14.38 6.61 -0.87
C GLU A 88 14.84 6.97 0.54
N TYR A 89 16.15 6.99 0.77
CA TYR A 89 16.74 7.45 2.03
C TYR A 89 18.12 8.05 1.77
N ASP A 90 18.34 9.26 2.28
CA ASP A 90 19.57 10.03 2.02
C ASP A 90 20.48 10.16 3.25
N SER A 91 20.37 9.25 4.22
CA SER A 91 20.98 9.28 5.57
C SER A 91 20.36 10.27 6.57
N LYS A 92 19.53 11.22 6.13
CA LYS A 92 18.88 12.21 7.01
C LYS A 92 17.37 12.09 6.99
N THR A 93 16.81 11.95 5.80
CA THR A 93 15.38 11.83 5.54
C THR A 93 15.11 10.64 4.64
N GLY A 94 14.01 9.94 4.90
CA GLY A 94 13.57 8.82 4.08
C GLY A 94 12.11 8.98 3.70
N THR A 95 11.75 8.51 2.51
CA THR A 95 10.39 8.46 1.99
C THR A 95 10.13 7.09 1.42
N ALA A 96 9.05 6.45 1.86
CA ALA A 96 8.53 5.25 1.23
C ALA A 96 7.16 5.56 0.64
N ILE A 97 6.93 5.10 -0.59
CA ILE A 97 5.68 5.31 -1.32
C ILE A 97 5.15 3.93 -1.71
N ILE A 98 3.94 3.65 -1.26
CA ILE A 98 3.10 2.55 -1.72
C ILE A 98 1.84 3.19 -2.28
N ALA A 99 1.51 2.89 -3.53
CA ALA A 99 0.25 3.32 -4.12
C ALA A 99 -0.35 2.18 -4.93
N ASP A 100 -1.66 2.07 -4.93
CA ASP A 100 -2.37 1.03 -5.68
C ASP A 100 -3.65 1.60 -6.31
N ARG A 101 -4.13 0.94 -7.36
CA ARG A 101 -5.36 1.31 -8.09
C ARG A 101 -6.55 0.45 -7.67
N GLY A 102 -6.55 -0.01 -6.43
CA GLY A 102 -7.51 -0.93 -5.86
C GLY A 102 -8.86 -0.31 -5.54
N LEU A 103 -9.68 -1.07 -4.81
CA LEU A 103 -11.04 -0.68 -4.43
C LEU A 103 -11.07 0.54 -3.50
N GLY A 104 -9.98 0.82 -2.79
CA GLY A 104 -9.90 1.87 -1.78
C GLY A 104 -10.47 1.47 -0.42
N VAL A 105 -10.11 2.23 0.62
CA VAL A 105 -10.42 1.94 2.02
C VAL A 105 -11.93 1.98 2.27
N LEU A 106 -12.64 2.99 1.77
CA LEU A 106 -14.09 3.13 1.96
C LEU A 106 -14.88 1.95 1.39
N ASN A 107 -14.61 1.56 0.14
CA ASN A 107 -15.30 0.43 -0.48
C ASN A 107 -14.99 -0.89 0.22
N THR A 108 -13.77 -1.04 0.73
CA THR A 108 -13.38 -2.20 1.52
C THR A 108 -14.14 -2.26 2.84
N LEU A 109 -14.17 -1.16 3.59
CA LEU A 109 -14.80 -1.11 4.91
C LEU A 109 -16.32 -1.15 4.85
N ARG A 110 -16.96 -0.64 3.79
CA ARG A 110 -18.43 -0.72 3.63
C ARG A 110 -18.98 -2.14 3.64
N LYS A 111 -18.15 -3.15 3.33
CA LYS A 111 -18.55 -4.58 3.46
C LYS A 111 -18.85 -4.97 4.92
N ALA A 112 -18.16 -4.35 5.88
CA ALA A 112 -18.30 -4.62 7.31
C ALA A 112 -19.00 -3.48 8.08
N ALA A 113 -18.96 -2.25 7.56
CA ALA A 113 -19.60 -1.06 8.11
C ALA A 113 -20.34 -0.30 6.99
N PRO A 114 -21.54 -0.77 6.57
CA PRO A 114 -22.26 -0.23 5.41
C PRO A 114 -22.61 1.25 5.51
N ASP A 115 -22.72 1.78 6.73
CA ASP A 115 -23.15 3.16 6.99
C ASP A 115 -22.06 4.22 6.78
N LEU A 116 -20.82 3.83 6.43
CA LEU A 116 -19.74 4.76 6.14
C LEU A 116 -20.06 5.65 4.94
N LYS A 117 -19.96 6.97 5.11
CA LYS A 117 -20.43 7.94 4.12
C LYS A 117 -19.34 8.38 3.15
N ASN A 118 -18.12 8.56 3.63
CA ASN A 118 -17.03 9.17 2.87
C ASN A 118 -15.66 8.59 3.26
N ASP A 119 -14.63 8.94 2.50
CA ASP A 119 -13.27 8.44 2.72
C ASP A 119 -12.68 8.90 4.05
N GLU A 120 -13.04 10.08 4.55
CA GLU A 120 -12.59 10.59 5.85
C GLU A 120 -13.06 9.70 6.99
N GLU A 121 -14.36 9.36 7.04
CA GLU A 121 -14.92 8.43 8.03
C GLU A 121 -14.29 7.03 7.91
N ALA A 122 -14.01 6.58 6.69
CA ALA A 122 -13.38 5.28 6.46
C ALA A 122 -11.93 5.25 6.97
N LEU A 123 -11.16 6.32 6.74
CA LEU A 123 -9.80 6.46 7.25
C LEU A 123 -9.79 6.58 8.77
N GLU A 124 -10.67 7.41 9.35
CA GLU A 124 -10.83 7.50 10.80
C GLU A 124 -11.12 6.11 11.38
N LEU A 125 -12.06 5.37 10.81
CA LEU A 125 -12.39 4.02 11.26
C LEU A 125 -11.20 3.06 11.15
N ALA A 126 -10.49 3.05 10.01
CA ALA A 126 -9.35 2.17 9.75
C ALA A 126 -8.21 2.36 10.75
N PHE A 127 -7.95 3.61 11.14
CA PHE A 127 -6.78 3.96 11.96
C PHE A 127 -7.10 4.14 13.45
N THR A 128 -8.35 4.38 13.84
CA THR A 128 -8.71 4.63 15.24
C THR A 128 -9.44 3.48 15.91
N LYS A 129 -10.17 2.64 15.15
CA LYS A 129 -10.84 1.47 15.73
C LYS A 129 -10.03 0.23 15.41
N LYS A 130 -9.66 -0.53 16.45
CA LYS A 130 -9.24 -1.92 16.30
C LYS A 130 -10.43 -2.70 15.72
N ILE A 131 -10.54 -2.76 14.39
CA ILE A 131 -11.35 -3.78 13.73
C ILE A 131 -10.46 -5.02 13.70
N PRO A 132 -10.75 -6.06 14.49
CA PRO A 132 -9.96 -7.29 14.42
C PRO A 132 -10.13 -7.86 13.01
N ALA A 133 -9.01 -8.21 12.36
CA ALA A 133 -8.97 -8.79 11.01
C ALA A 133 -9.81 -10.09 10.83
N ALA A 134 -10.43 -10.59 11.90
CA ALA A 134 -11.17 -11.85 11.95
C ALA A 134 -12.70 -11.72 12.13
N TYR A 135 -13.30 -10.53 12.19
CA TYR A 135 -14.77 -10.42 12.30
C TYR A 135 -15.44 -10.24 10.94
N LEU A 136 -15.55 -11.36 10.23
CA LEU A 136 -16.59 -11.57 9.21
C LEU A 136 -17.24 -12.93 9.49
N LYS A 137 -18.05 -12.96 10.55
CA LYS A 137 -19.04 -14.02 10.78
C LYS A 137 -20.41 -13.38 10.58
N ILE A 138 -20.93 -13.49 9.37
CA ILE A 138 -22.33 -13.16 9.07
C ILE A 138 -23.13 -14.40 9.47
N GLU A 139 -23.76 -14.35 10.64
CA GLU A 139 -24.88 -15.24 10.96
C GLU A 139 -26.16 -14.41 10.79
N ALA A 140 -26.91 -14.73 9.74
CA ALA A 140 -28.26 -14.22 9.57
C ALA A 140 -29.20 -15.08 10.44
N MET A 141 -29.97 -14.43 11.30
CA MET A 141 -31.18 -14.99 11.88
C MET A 141 -32.33 -14.02 11.57
N ASP A 142 -33.44 -14.59 11.13
CA ASP A 142 -34.63 -13.93 10.53
C ASP A 142 -35.19 -12.75 11.34
#